data_AF-A0A7X7C0F5-F1
#
_entry.id   AF-A0A7X7C0F5-F1
#
_cell.length_a   1.000
_cell.length_b   1.000
_cell.length_c   1.000
_cell.angle_alpha   90.00
_cell.angle_beta   90.00
_cell.angle_gamma   90.00
#
_symmetry.space_group_name_H-M   'P 1'
#
loop_
_entity.id
_entity.type
_entity.pdbx_description
1 polymer ?
#
loop_
_entity_poly.entity_id
_entity_poly.type
_entity_poly.pdbx_seq_one_letter_code
_entity_poly.pdbx_strand_id
1 'polypeptide(L)'
;MKRRGSLFIEALISIVIFSVGALALMSVMTMGLKIINKSGDTIIADQNLVNKVDYYMLSRIISHENTPSGADAQMVSTSVINIGNFNLNYSIYRFTRPEKPAIYFDVLQREK
;
A
#
# COMPACT_ATOMS: atom_id res chain seq x y z
N MET A 1 -32.32 -32.06 47.62
CA MET A 1 -31.62 -30.97 48.34
C MET A 1 -30.54 -30.38 47.43
N LYS A 2 -30.74 -29.16 46.89
CA LYS A 2 -29.68 -28.46 46.13
C LYS A 2 -28.58 -28.02 47.10
N ARG A 3 -27.35 -28.50 46.91
CA ARG A 3 -26.19 -28.10 47.72
C ARG A 3 -25.91 -26.61 47.48
N ARG A 4 -25.99 -25.80 48.54
CA ARG A 4 -25.81 -24.33 48.53
C ARG A 4 -24.50 -23.83 47.89
N GLY A 5 -23.48 -24.69 47.73
CA GLY A 5 -22.23 -24.36 47.01
C GLY A 5 -22.31 -24.41 45.48
N SER A 6 -23.32 -25.08 44.90
CA SER A 6 -23.45 -25.25 43.44
C SER A 6 -23.79 -23.95 42.71
N LEU A 7 -24.63 -23.10 43.32
CA LEU A 7 -25.10 -21.85 42.70
C LEU A 7 -23.98 -20.80 42.59
N PHE A 8 -23.11 -20.72 43.59
CA PHE A 8 -21.96 -19.81 43.57
C PHE A 8 -20.95 -20.19 42.48
N ILE A 9 -20.71 -21.49 42.31
CA ILE A 9 -19.79 -22.00 41.29
C ILE A 9 -20.37 -21.76 39.89
N GLU A 10 -21.66 -22.01 39.67
CA GLU A 10 -22.33 -21.71 38.40
C GLU A 10 -22.29 -20.21 38.04
N ALA A 11 -22.51 -19.33 39.02
CA ALA A 11 -22.40 -17.89 38.83
C ALA A 11 -20.98 -17.48 38.45
N LEU A 12 -19.98 -18.05 39.11
CA LEU A 12 -18.56 -17.75 38.84
C LEU A 12 -18.13 -18.24 37.45
N ILE A 13 -18.56 -19.44 37.05
CA ILE A 13 -18.35 -19.96 35.69
C ILE A 13 -19.01 -19.05 34.65
N SER A 14 -20.25 -18.60 34.90
CA SER A 14 -20.97 -17.71 33.99
C SER A 14 -20.26 -16.37 33.81
N ILE A 15 -19.74 -15.79 34.91
CA ILE A 15 -18.94 -14.56 34.86
C ILE A 15 -17.67 -14.78 34.04
N VAL A 16 -16.96 -15.89 34.25
CA VAL A 16 -15.73 -16.19 33.50
C VAL A 16 -16.01 -16.33 32.01
N ILE A 17 -17.04 -17.11 31.63
CA ILE A 17 -17.43 -17.28 30.22
C ILE A 17 -17.80 -15.93 29.59
N PHE A 18 -18.58 -15.12 30.31
CA PHE A 18 -18.98 -13.80 29.84
C PHE A 18 -17.78 -12.87 29.66
N SER A 19 -16.86 -12.82 30.63
CA SER A 19 -15.65 -12.00 30.57
C SER A 19 -14.73 -12.42 29.41
N VAL A 20 -14.56 -13.73 29.19
CA VAL A 20 -13.79 -14.24 28.05
C VAL A 20 -14.45 -13.83 26.73
N GLY A 21 -15.77 -13.94 26.62
CA GLY A 21 -16.52 -13.48 25.45
C GLY A 21 -16.38 -11.98 25.20
N ALA A 22 -16.47 -11.15 26.24
CA ALA A 22 -16.28 -9.70 26.15
C ALA A 22 -14.85 -9.33 25.71
N LEU A 23 -13.84 -10.00 26.25
CA LEU A 23 -12.44 -9.80 25.85
C LEU A 23 -12.18 -10.21 24.40
N ALA A 24 -12.77 -11.33 23.95
CA ALA A 24 -12.68 -11.76 22.57
C ALA A 24 -13.30 -10.73 21.61
N LEU A 25 -14.49 -10.21 21.94
CA LEU A 25 -15.16 -9.15 21.18
C LEU A 25 -14.30 -7.88 21.10
N MET A 26 -13.78 -7.40 22.23
CA MET A 26 -12.91 -6.22 22.23
C MET A 26 -11.66 -6.43 21.38
N SER A 27 -11.01 -7.59 21.49
CA SER A 27 -9.83 -7.93 20.70
C SER A 27 -10.12 -7.89 19.19
N VAL A 28 -11.24 -8.49 18.76
CA VAL A 28 -11.66 -8.47 17.36
C VAL A 28 -11.94 -7.05 16.87
N MET A 29 -12.62 -6.22 17.67
CA MET A 29 -12.88 -4.82 17.32
C MET A 29 -11.58 -4.02 17.19
N THR A 30 -10.64 -4.16 18.13
CA THR A 30 -9.35 -3.48 18.08
C THR A 30 -8.52 -3.93 16.87
N MET A 31 -8.51 -5.22 16.55
CA MET A 31 -7.84 -5.73 15.34
C MET A 31 -8.48 -5.16 14.07
N GLY A 32 -9.81 -5.12 13.99
CA GLY A 32 -10.54 -4.54 12.87
C GLY A 32 -10.16 -3.07 12.63
N LEU A 33 -10.16 -2.25 13.69
CA LEU A 33 -9.74 -0.84 13.63
C LEU A 33 -8.29 -0.69 13.17
N LYS A 34 -7.39 -1.54 13.69
CA LYS A 34 -5.97 -1.53 13.28
C LYS A 34 -5.79 -1.85 11.80
N ILE A 35 -6.55 -2.80 11.27
CA ILE A 35 -6.54 -3.16 9.85
C ILE A 35 -7.07 -1.99 9.00
N ILE A 36 -8.16 -1.36 9.42
CA ILE A 36 -8.74 -0.21 8.71
C ILE A 36 -7.75 0.95 8.64
N ASN A 37 -7.15 1.33 9.78
CA ASN A 37 -6.18 2.42 9.81
C ASN A 37 -4.95 2.12 8.91
N LYS A 38 -4.39 0.91 9.04
CA LYS A 38 -3.26 0.49 8.19
C LYS A 38 -3.62 0.47 6.70
N SER A 39 -4.87 0.15 6.36
CA SER A 39 -5.36 0.16 4.99
C SER A 39 -5.47 1.60 4.46
N GLY A 40 -5.96 2.53 5.28
CA GLY A 40 -6.00 3.96 4.94
C GLY A 40 -4.62 4.52 4.62
N ASP A 41 -3.64 4.30 5.49
CA ASP A 41 -2.26 4.75 5.28
C ASP A 41 -1.65 4.11 4.01
N THR A 42 -1.95 2.84 3.77
CA THR A 42 -1.50 2.13 2.57
C THR A 42 -2.09 2.73 1.30
N ILE A 43 -3.39 3.02 1.29
CA ILE A 43 -4.10 3.62 0.15
C ILE A 43 -3.52 5.01 -0.16
N ILE A 44 -3.30 5.84 0.86
CA ILE A 44 -2.72 7.17 0.69
C ILE A 44 -1.31 7.07 0.10
N ALA A 45 -0.48 6.14 0.60
CA ALA A 45 0.87 5.93 0.08
C ALA A 45 0.85 5.48 -1.39
N ASP A 46 -0.06 4.59 -1.76
CA ASP A 46 -0.18 4.10 -3.13
C ASP A 46 -0.73 5.20 -4.06
N GLN A 47 -1.71 5.99 -3.61
CA GLN A 47 -2.20 7.17 -4.34
C GLN A 47 -1.11 8.23 -4.54
N ASN A 48 -0.25 8.46 -3.55
CA ASN A 48 0.86 9.39 -3.69
C ASN A 48 1.86 8.94 -4.77
N LEU A 49 2.11 7.63 -4.89
CA LEU A 49 2.95 7.10 -5.96
C LEU A 49 2.32 7.34 -7.35
N VAL A 50 1.03 7.06 -7.49
CA VAL A 50 0.28 7.31 -8.74
C VAL A 50 0.30 8.80 -9.10
N ASN A 51 0.00 9.68 -8.14
CA ASN A 51 0.01 11.13 -8.35
C ASN A 51 1.39 11.65 -8.80
N LYS A 52 2.49 11.08 -8.28
CA LYS A 52 3.85 11.44 -8.72
C LYS A 52 4.09 11.04 -10.18
N VAL A 53 3.67 9.84 -10.57
CA VAL A 53 3.77 9.36 -11.95
C VAL A 53 2.93 10.25 -12.88
N ASP A 54 1.69 10.55 -12.51
CA ASP A 54 0.79 11.40 -13.29
C ASP A 54 1.34 12.82 -13.43
N TYR A 55 1.84 13.40 -12.34
CA TYR A 55 2.46 14.71 -12.38
C TYR A 55 3.69 14.72 -13.29
N TYR A 56 4.53 13.69 -13.22
CA TYR A 56 5.66 13.54 -14.13
C TYR A 56 5.18 13.50 -15.59
N MET A 57 4.21 12.63 -15.91
CA MET A 57 3.67 12.48 -17.27
C MET A 57 3.08 13.78 -17.81
N LEU A 58 2.29 14.49 -17.00
CA LEU A 58 1.73 15.79 -17.35
C LEU A 58 2.83 16.84 -17.56
N SER A 59 3.79 16.90 -16.64
CA SER A 59 4.89 17.86 -16.73
C SER A 59 5.70 17.66 -18.01
N ARG A 60 5.87 16.42 -18.45
CA ARG A 60 6.58 16.08 -19.69
C ARG A 60 5.80 16.50 -20.94
N ILE A 61 4.48 16.37 -20.95
CA ILE A 61 3.65 16.87 -22.06
C ILE A 61 3.83 18.39 -22.20
N ILE A 62 3.98 19.11 -21.08
CA ILE A 62 4.07 20.57 -21.06
C ILE A 62 5.50 21.05 -21.39
N SER A 63 6.52 20.54 -20.70
CA SER A 63 7.90 21.06 -20.79
C SER A 63 8.86 20.23 -21.63
N HIS A 64 8.51 19.00 -22.03
CA HIS A 64 9.30 18.05 -22.83
C HIS A 64 10.70 17.67 -22.30
N GLU A 65 11.26 18.38 -21.32
CA GLU A 65 12.63 18.19 -20.81
C GLU A 65 12.69 17.65 -19.38
N ASN A 66 11.55 17.31 -18.77
CA ASN A 66 11.54 16.77 -17.42
C ASN A 66 11.95 15.29 -17.42
N THR A 67 13.00 14.99 -16.66
CA THR A 67 13.45 13.62 -16.35
C THR A 67 12.89 13.17 -15.00
N PRO A 68 12.46 11.90 -14.85
CA PRO A 68 12.06 11.33 -13.57
C PRO A 68 13.18 11.53 -12.56
N SER A 69 12.85 12.18 -11.44
CA SER A 69 13.80 12.48 -10.38
C SER A 69 13.12 12.35 -9.03
N GLY A 70 13.87 11.90 -8.02
CA GLY A 70 13.38 11.67 -6.66
C GLY A 70 13.81 10.33 -6.09
N ALA A 71 13.62 10.14 -4.78
CA ALA A 71 14.00 8.91 -4.06
C ALA A 71 13.24 7.66 -4.53
N ASP A 72 12.09 7.86 -5.17
CA ASP A 72 11.21 6.79 -5.63
C ASP A 72 11.44 6.41 -7.09
N ALA A 73 12.27 7.16 -7.84
CA ALA A 73 12.44 6.99 -9.29
C ALA A 73 13.87 6.50 -9.62
N GLN A 74 13.96 5.36 -10.31
CA GLN A 74 15.22 4.79 -10.74
C GLN A 74 15.21 4.51 -12.24
N MET A 75 16.29 4.85 -12.95
CA MET A 75 16.48 4.42 -14.33
C MET A 75 16.82 2.92 -14.35
N VAL A 76 16.02 2.14 -15.06
CA VAL A 76 16.15 0.67 -15.13
C VAL A 76 17.00 0.26 -16.33
N SER A 77 16.72 0.85 -17.50
CA SER A 77 17.41 0.50 -18.73
C SER A 77 17.28 1.62 -19.76
N THR A 78 18.20 1.61 -20.71
CA THR A 78 18.15 2.45 -21.91
C THR A 78 18.19 1.52 -23.12
N SER A 79 17.37 1.80 -24.13
CA SER A 79 17.16 0.93 -25.29
C SER A 79 16.74 1.76 -26.50
N VAL A 80 16.68 1.10 -27.66
CA VAL A 80 16.32 1.74 -28.93
C VAL A 80 15.16 0.97 -29.55
N ILE A 81 14.11 1.67 -29.95
CA ILE A 81 13.02 1.11 -30.78
C ILE A 81 13.21 1.61 -32.21
N ASN A 82 13.23 0.69 -33.17
CA ASN A 82 13.26 1.02 -34.58
C ASN A 82 11.82 1.12 -35.11
N ILE A 83 11.42 2.30 -35.57
CA ILE A 83 10.11 2.58 -36.17
C ILE A 83 10.34 2.94 -37.63
N GLY A 84 10.21 1.96 -38.53
CA GLY A 84 10.55 2.13 -39.95
C GLY A 84 12.02 2.50 -40.12
N ASN A 85 12.28 3.68 -40.70
CA ASN A 85 13.64 4.23 -40.88
C ASN A 85 14.10 5.15 -39.74
N PHE A 86 13.34 5.24 -38.65
CA PHE A 86 13.63 6.11 -37.51
C PHE A 86 14.02 5.29 -36.29
N ASN A 87 15.14 5.65 -35.66
CA ASN A 87 15.57 5.04 -34.40
C ASN A 87 15.18 5.96 -33.25
N LEU A 88 14.37 5.44 -32.33
CA LEU A 88 13.91 6.12 -31.13
C LEU A 88 14.71 5.61 -29.93
N ASN A 89 15.62 6.42 -29.42
CA ASN A 89 16.30 6.15 -28.16
C ASN A 89 15.33 6.42 -26.99
N TYR A 90 15.29 5.53 -26.01
CA TYR A 90 14.46 5.70 -24.83
C TYR A 90 15.09 5.08 -23.58
N SER A 91 14.78 5.66 -22.43
CA SER A 91 15.08 5.13 -21.10
C SER A 91 13.80 4.72 -20.40
N ILE A 92 13.83 3.60 -19.68
CA ILE A 92 12.75 3.17 -18.79
C ILE A 92 13.10 3.60 -17.38
N TYR A 93 12.21 4.36 -16.76
CA TYR A 93 12.28 4.73 -15.36
C TYR A 93 11.22 3.98 -14.59
N ARG A 94 11.59 3.50 -13.40
CA ARG A 94 10.69 2.80 -12.48
C ARG A 94 10.46 3.65 -11.26
N PHE A 95 9.19 3.93 -11.00
CA PHE A 95 8.73 4.52 -9.75
C PHE A 95 8.37 3.39 -8.79
N THR A 96 9.13 3.21 -7.72
CA THR A 96 8.87 2.17 -6.70
C THR A 96 8.41 2.77 -5.39
N ARG A 97 7.52 2.07 -4.69
CA ARG A 97 7.24 2.41 -3.30
C ARG A 97 8.38 1.93 -2.38
N PRO A 98 8.99 2.79 -1.55
CA PRO A 98 10.15 2.42 -0.70
C PRO A 98 9.91 1.19 0.19
N GLU A 99 8.70 1.06 0.74
CA GLU A 99 8.34 -0.04 1.66
C GLU A 99 7.70 -1.25 0.96
N LYS A 100 7.42 -1.16 -0.35
CA LYS A 100 6.79 -2.23 -1.14
C LYS A 100 7.35 -2.21 -2.57
N PRO A 101 8.56 -2.73 -2.81
CA PRO A 101 9.20 -2.68 -4.12
C PRO A 101 8.46 -3.48 -5.20
N ALA A 102 7.55 -4.38 -4.80
CA ALA A 102 6.66 -5.11 -5.72
C ALA A 102 5.60 -4.22 -6.38
N ILE A 103 5.27 -3.06 -5.80
CA ILE A 103 4.37 -2.08 -6.39
C ILE A 103 5.23 -1.03 -7.09
N TYR A 104 5.19 -1.05 -8.42
CA TYR A 104 5.96 -0.15 -9.24
C TYR A 104 5.21 0.27 -10.50
N PHE A 105 5.60 1.44 -11.02
CA PHE A 105 5.16 1.95 -12.30
C PHE A 105 6.37 2.18 -13.19
N ASP A 106 6.36 1.56 -14.37
CA ASP A 106 7.38 1.78 -15.39
C ASP A 106 6.91 2.86 -16.36
N VAL A 107 7.79 3.82 -16.61
CA VAL A 107 7.52 4.96 -17.48
C VAL A 107 8.62 5.06 -18.52
N LEU A 108 8.22 5.17 -19.78
CA LEU A 108 9.12 5.29 -20.92
C LEU A 108 9.42 6.76 -21.20
N GLN A 109 10.70 7.14 -21.11
CA GLN A 109 11.22 8.43 -21.53
C GLN A 109 11.95 8.29 -22.86
N ARG A 110 11.55 9.08 -23.86
CA ARG A 110 12.29 9.27 -25.10
C ARG A 110 13.51 10.13 -24.80
N GLU A 111 14.67 9.68 -25.23
CA GLU A 111 15.91 10.48 -25.21
C GLU A 111 16.01 11.30 -26.50
N LYS A 112 16.65 12.47 -26.41
CA LYS A 112 16.90 13.33 -27.58
C LYS A 112 17.94 12.73 -28.52
#